data_AF-A0A955AYI0-F1
#
_entry.id   AF-A0A955AYI0-F1
#
_cell.length_a   1.000
_cell.length_b   1.000
_cell.length_c   1.000
_cell.angle_alpha   90.00
_cell.angle_beta   90.00
_cell.angle_gamma   90.00
#
_symmetry.space_group_name_H-M   'P 1'
#
loop_
_entity.id
_entity.type
_entity.pdbx_description
1 polymer ?
#
loop_
_entity_poly.entity_id
_entity_poly.type
_entity_poly.pdbx_seq_one_letter_code
_entity_poly.pdbx_strand_id
1 'polypeptide(L)'
;VYVFAEAATPDGRAVPDVYLGQYRVVATPSETEVTIQGESEPDAVQRQVLQQGGATWALYEVMPRDSHYSFTAAEPDDDHMYGLVDDAAVRGLFRNRYGLPPDMQEEIVQSYLRDGGDLQADDPPETRWAKVKFLQSYDLQIDAIAPAGVLEGDYFDSSGRAEDRRLWSSETGDQVLKFKKDDIGFFPEIEANKLVDQGIASIEAPVFSRTLRDYAYMFWKAEEQRIDLQRAIYLVDREIASMQVTIADAQETITKREGEVDKLASDLQKFEVERDEMKNYHDVLVAHWKSFQGRANKAFQDNLVLEQQLEEASRQLTEQINRRTSEVTSTQ
;
A
#
# COMPACT_ATOMS: atom_id res chain seq x y z
N VAL A 1 -22.55 -1.78 -22.51
CA VAL A 1 -22.02 -2.91 -23.30
C VAL A 1 -20.65 -3.29 -22.77
N TYR A 2 -20.33 -4.57 -22.79
CA TYR A 2 -19.04 -5.13 -22.44
C TYR A 2 -18.22 -5.30 -23.72
N VAL A 3 -17.00 -4.78 -23.73
CA VAL A 3 -16.18 -4.71 -24.93
C VAL A 3 -14.96 -5.60 -24.77
N PHE A 4 -14.67 -6.39 -25.79
CA PHE A 4 -13.49 -7.24 -25.85
C PHE A 4 -12.73 -6.98 -27.15
N ALA A 5 -11.40 -6.96 -27.09
CA ALA A 5 -10.59 -7.15 -28.27
C ALA A 5 -10.61 -8.64 -28.64
N GLU A 6 -10.74 -8.91 -29.93
CA GLU A 6 -10.73 -10.26 -30.45
C GLU A 6 -9.33 -10.68 -30.90
N ALA A 7 -9.08 -11.98 -30.85
CA ALA A 7 -7.93 -12.59 -31.49
C ALA A 7 -8.36 -13.71 -32.44
N ALA A 8 -7.55 -13.90 -33.48
CA ALA A 8 -7.72 -15.01 -34.40
C ALA A 8 -7.34 -16.33 -33.72
N THR A 9 -8.25 -17.29 -33.74
CA THR A 9 -7.98 -18.68 -33.41
C THR A 9 -7.21 -19.37 -34.54
N PRO A 10 -6.58 -20.54 -34.30
CA PRO A 10 -5.87 -21.28 -35.36
C PRO A 10 -6.74 -21.66 -36.57
N ASP A 11 -8.05 -21.80 -36.38
CA ASP A 11 -9.05 -22.04 -37.42
C ASP A 11 -9.58 -20.76 -38.09
N GLY A 12 -8.99 -19.60 -37.77
CA GLY A 12 -9.25 -18.32 -38.45
C GLY A 12 -10.51 -17.59 -37.96
N ARG A 13 -11.13 -18.01 -36.86
CA ARG A 13 -12.27 -17.32 -36.25
C ARG A 13 -11.77 -16.22 -35.32
N ALA A 14 -12.43 -15.08 -35.31
CA ALA A 14 -12.21 -14.07 -34.29
C ALA A 14 -13.00 -14.46 -33.04
N VAL A 15 -12.33 -14.53 -31.89
CA VAL A 15 -12.97 -14.78 -30.59
C VAL A 15 -12.58 -13.71 -29.58
N PRO A 16 -13.48 -13.34 -28.65
CA PRO A 16 -13.15 -12.44 -27.56
C PRO A 16 -11.95 -12.95 -26.77
N ASP A 17 -11.00 -12.06 -26.48
CA ASP A 17 -9.71 -12.47 -25.94
C ASP A 17 -9.21 -11.52 -24.85
N VAL A 18 -9.28 -10.21 -25.05
CA VAL A 18 -8.93 -9.21 -24.01
C VAL A 18 -10.15 -8.39 -23.64
N TYR A 19 -10.53 -8.41 -22.37
CA TYR A 19 -11.58 -7.52 -21.86
C TYR A 19 -11.08 -6.06 -21.80
N LEU A 20 -11.76 -5.17 -22.51
CA LEU A 20 -11.41 -3.75 -22.64
C LEU A 20 -12.19 -2.85 -21.67
N GLY A 21 -13.23 -3.37 -21.01
CA GLY A 21 -14.00 -2.65 -20.02
C GLY A 21 -15.49 -2.55 -20.33
N GLN A 22 -16.19 -1.79 -19.48
CA GLN A 22 -17.59 -1.43 -19.68
C GLN A 22 -17.69 -0.08 -20.38
N TYR A 23 -18.53 -0.04 -21.40
CA TYR A 23 -18.73 1.14 -22.21
C TYR A 23 -20.22 1.48 -22.31
N ARG A 24 -20.50 2.78 -22.29
CA ARG A 24 -21.80 3.35 -22.60
C ARG A 24 -21.91 3.65 -24.08
N VAL A 25 -23.00 3.25 -24.70
CA VAL A 25 -23.34 3.68 -26.07
C VAL A 25 -23.81 5.13 -26.02
N VAL A 26 -23.10 6.01 -26.72
CA VAL A 26 -23.37 7.46 -26.75
C VAL A 26 -24.17 7.85 -27.99
N ALA A 27 -23.88 7.21 -29.12
CA ALA A 27 -24.62 7.43 -30.36
C ALA A 27 -24.58 6.19 -31.24
N THR A 28 -25.57 6.06 -32.12
CA THR A 28 -25.61 5.09 -33.22
C THR A 28 -25.78 5.88 -34.52
N PRO A 29 -24.69 6.45 -35.07
CA PRO A 29 -24.76 7.33 -36.24
C PRO A 29 -25.34 6.64 -37.48
N SER A 30 -25.23 5.31 -37.57
CA SER A 30 -25.82 4.48 -38.62
C SER A 30 -26.13 3.07 -38.10
N GLU A 31 -26.70 2.19 -38.95
CA GLU A 31 -26.97 0.79 -38.60
C GLU A 31 -25.69 -0.03 -38.34
N THR A 32 -24.53 0.43 -38.81
CA THR A 32 -23.25 -0.29 -38.71
C THR A 32 -22.21 0.45 -37.88
N GLU A 33 -22.55 1.61 -37.33
CA GLU A 33 -21.62 2.43 -36.53
C GLU A 33 -22.20 2.72 -35.16
N VAL A 34 -21.38 2.53 -34.14
CA VAL A 34 -21.71 2.84 -32.75
C VAL A 34 -20.58 3.65 -32.14
N THR A 35 -20.93 4.75 -31.49
CA THR A 35 -20.01 5.55 -30.69
C THR A 35 -20.15 5.13 -29.25
N ILE A 36 -19.05 4.68 -28.65
CA ILE A 36 -19.00 4.21 -27.27
C ILE A 36 -18.04 5.07 -26.44
N GLN A 37 -18.34 5.21 -25.16
CA GLN A 37 -17.50 5.90 -24.18
C GLN A 37 -17.24 4.96 -23.01
N GLY A 38 -15.96 4.81 -22.64
CA GLY A 38 -15.57 3.98 -21.50
C GLY A 38 -16.08 4.58 -20.20
N GLU A 39 -16.52 3.73 -19.27
CA GLU A 39 -16.95 4.16 -17.94
C GLU A 39 -15.76 4.40 -16.98
N SER A 40 -14.57 3.95 -17.37
CA SER A 40 -13.34 4.10 -16.61
C SER A 40 -12.12 4.28 -17.54
N GLU A 41 -11.00 4.72 -16.97
CA GLU A 41 -9.75 4.85 -17.72
C GLU A 41 -9.13 3.48 -17.99
N PRO A 42 -8.73 3.16 -19.23
CA PRO A 42 -8.14 1.87 -19.56
C PRO A 42 -6.77 1.68 -18.87
N ASP A 43 -6.49 0.45 -18.45
CA ASP A 43 -5.21 0.06 -17.88
C ASP A 43 -4.07 0.03 -18.93
N ALA A 44 -2.85 -0.33 -18.52
CA ALA A 44 -1.70 -0.34 -19.43
C ALA A 44 -1.84 -1.37 -20.58
N VAL A 45 -2.38 -2.55 -20.30
CA VAL A 45 -2.59 -3.62 -21.30
C VAL A 45 -3.72 -3.22 -22.24
N GLN A 46 -4.83 -2.73 -21.70
CA GLN A 46 -5.96 -2.23 -22.47
C GLN A 46 -5.55 -1.06 -23.37
N ARG A 47 -4.79 -0.09 -22.85
CA ARG A 47 -4.23 1.01 -23.66
C ARG A 47 -3.34 0.50 -24.78
N GLN A 48 -2.47 -0.46 -24.49
CA GLN A 48 -1.62 -1.05 -25.51
C GLN A 48 -2.45 -1.69 -26.62
N VAL A 49 -3.46 -2.48 -26.28
CA VAL A 49 -4.35 -3.13 -27.25
C VAL A 49 -5.15 -2.10 -28.06
N LEU A 50 -5.70 -1.07 -27.41
CA LEU A 50 -6.43 0.02 -28.07
C LEU A 50 -5.53 0.84 -29.01
N GLN A 51 -4.25 1.02 -28.68
CA GLN A 51 -3.29 1.81 -29.47
C GLN A 51 -2.63 1.02 -30.61
N GLN A 52 -2.50 -0.30 -30.49
CA GLN A 52 -1.88 -1.14 -31.52
C GLN A 52 -2.63 -1.07 -32.87
N GLY A 53 -3.94 -0.79 -32.85
CA GLY A 53 -4.77 -0.70 -34.05
C GLY A 53 -4.98 -2.04 -34.76
N GLY A 54 -6.03 -2.16 -35.57
CA GLY A 54 -6.31 -3.36 -36.37
C GLY A 54 -6.96 -4.54 -35.61
N ALA A 55 -7.24 -4.41 -34.31
CA ALA A 55 -8.05 -5.37 -33.58
C ALA A 55 -9.54 -5.23 -33.96
N THR A 56 -10.20 -6.35 -34.23
CA THR A 56 -11.68 -6.41 -34.26
C THR A 56 -12.20 -6.51 -32.84
N TRP A 57 -13.38 -5.94 -32.58
CA TRP A 57 -13.94 -5.85 -31.23
C TRP A 57 -15.27 -6.58 -31.15
N ALA A 58 -15.45 -7.36 -30.09
CA ALA A 58 -16.73 -7.96 -29.74
C ALA A 58 -17.45 -7.09 -28.71
N LEU A 59 -18.72 -6.75 -28.99
CA LEU A 59 -19.58 -5.97 -28.11
C LEU A 59 -20.71 -6.86 -27.61
N TYR A 60 -20.79 -7.02 -26.29
CA TYR A 60 -21.87 -7.76 -25.64
C TYR A 60 -22.78 -6.80 -24.88
N GLU A 61 -24.09 -6.91 -25.09
CA GLU A 61 -25.06 -6.20 -24.25
C GLU A 61 -25.03 -6.74 -22.82
N VAL A 62 -24.98 -8.07 -22.70
CA VAL A 62 -24.93 -8.81 -21.42
C VAL A 62 -23.71 -9.70 -21.43
N MET A 63 -22.98 -9.73 -20.31
CA MET A 63 -21.84 -10.65 -20.14
C MET A 63 -22.30 -12.10 -20.34
N PRO A 64 -21.49 -12.93 -21.03
CA PRO A 64 -21.73 -14.37 -21.09
C PRO A 64 -21.87 -14.93 -19.68
N ARG A 65 -22.86 -15.81 -19.48
CA ARG A 65 -23.02 -16.53 -18.21
C ARG A 65 -22.13 -17.74 -18.21
N ASP A 66 -21.52 -18.02 -17.08
CA ASP A 66 -20.78 -19.25 -16.87
C ASP A 66 -21.72 -20.45 -16.80
N SER A 67 -21.28 -21.61 -17.28
CA SER A 67 -22.05 -22.84 -17.19
C SER A 67 -21.16 -24.07 -17.20
N HIS A 68 -21.61 -25.14 -16.54
CA HIS A 68 -20.89 -26.42 -16.53
C HIS A 68 -20.76 -27.04 -17.93
N TYR A 69 -21.73 -26.79 -18.80
CA TYR A 69 -21.80 -27.39 -20.15
C TYR A 69 -21.04 -26.61 -21.23
N SER A 70 -20.62 -25.37 -20.96
CA SER A 70 -19.96 -24.53 -21.97
C SER A 70 -18.60 -25.07 -22.42
N PHE A 71 -18.01 -25.99 -21.65
CA PHE A 71 -16.66 -26.52 -21.87
C PHE A 71 -16.65 -28.01 -22.22
N THR A 72 -17.82 -28.65 -22.31
CA THR A 72 -17.96 -30.09 -22.53
C THR A 72 -17.98 -30.40 -24.03
N ALA A 73 -17.26 -31.44 -24.43
CA ALA A 73 -17.21 -31.95 -25.80
C ALA A 73 -18.10 -33.19 -26.03
N ALA A 74 -18.58 -33.82 -24.95
CA ALA A 74 -19.52 -34.94 -25.01
C ALA A 74 -20.63 -34.77 -23.96
N GLU A 75 -21.73 -35.49 -24.17
CA GLU A 75 -22.85 -35.55 -23.24
C GLU A 75 -22.45 -36.20 -21.90
N PRO A 76 -23.21 -35.94 -20.80
CA PRO A 76 -23.01 -36.58 -19.51
C PRO A 76 -23.01 -38.11 -19.56
N ASP A 77 -22.16 -38.72 -18.74
CA ASP A 77 -22.11 -40.16 -18.52
C ASP A 77 -22.05 -40.51 -17.02
N ASP A 78 -21.82 -41.78 -16.68
CA ASP A 78 -21.84 -42.23 -15.29
C ASP A 78 -20.72 -41.65 -14.43
N ASP A 79 -19.59 -41.31 -15.06
CA ASP A 79 -18.36 -40.82 -14.43
C ASP A 79 -18.22 -39.29 -14.57
N HIS A 80 -18.94 -38.67 -15.51
CA HIS A 80 -18.91 -37.23 -15.80
C HIS A 80 -20.31 -36.62 -15.72
N MET A 81 -20.63 -36.02 -14.57
CA MET A 81 -21.93 -35.41 -14.27
C MET A 81 -22.41 -34.39 -15.32
N TYR A 82 -21.49 -33.59 -15.86
CA TYR A 82 -21.81 -32.55 -16.84
C TYR A 82 -21.40 -32.90 -18.27
N GLY A 83 -20.67 -34.00 -18.46
CA GLY A 83 -20.07 -34.40 -19.73
C GLY A 83 -18.55 -34.29 -19.75
N LEU A 84 -17.92 -34.93 -20.73
CA LEU A 84 -16.47 -34.95 -20.86
C LEU A 84 -15.96 -33.59 -21.37
N VAL A 85 -15.01 -32.99 -20.66
CA VAL A 85 -14.37 -31.72 -21.04
C VAL A 85 -13.21 -31.96 -22.02
N ASP A 86 -13.10 -31.10 -23.03
CA ASP A 86 -11.94 -31.13 -23.95
C ASP A 86 -10.76 -30.36 -23.35
N ASP A 87 -9.74 -31.11 -22.89
CA ASP A 87 -8.52 -30.56 -22.31
C ASP A 87 -7.83 -29.55 -23.23
N ALA A 88 -7.66 -29.89 -24.52
CA ALA A 88 -6.96 -29.04 -25.46
C ALA A 88 -7.72 -27.73 -25.71
N ALA A 89 -9.05 -27.79 -25.78
CA ALA A 89 -9.88 -26.61 -25.93
C ALA A 89 -9.80 -25.70 -24.69
N VAL A 90 -9.95 -26.26 -23.48
CA VAL A 90 -9.88 -25.49 -22.23
C VAL A 90 -8.50 -24.86 -22.05
N ARG A 91 -7.42 -25.62 -22.19
CA ARG A 91 -6.05 -25.06 -22.11
C ARG A 91 -5.79 -24.01 -23.18
N GLY A 92 -6.40 -24.17 -24.36
CA GLY A 92 -6.35 -23.21 -25.44
C GLY A 92 -7.04 -21.87 -25.13
N LEU A 93 -8.10 -21.89 -24.33
CA LEU A 93 -8.84 -20.71 -23.84
C LEU A 93 -8.11 -20.05 -22.67
N PHE A 94 -7.66 -20.84 -21.69
CA PHE A 94 -6.93 -20.36 -20.51
C PHE A 94 -5.44 -20.24 -20.80
N ARG A 95 -5.06 -19.41 -21.77
CA ARG A 95 -3.64 -19.07 -22.00
C ARG A 95 -3.16 -18.15 -20.90
N ASN A 96 -1.94 -18.39 -20.39
CA ASN A 96 -1.34 -17.57 -19.34
C ASN A 96 -0.84 -16.20 -19.87
N ARG A 97 -1.77 -15.35 -20.30
CA ARG A 97 -1.49 -14.02 -20.86
C ARG A 97 -1.06 -13.02 -19.80
N TYR A 98 -1.58 -13.17 -18.59
CA TYR A 98 -1.35 -12.26 -17.48
C TYR A 98 -0.12 -12.63 -16.65
N GLY A 99 0.64 -13.65 -17.04
CA GLY A 99 1.87 -14.05 -16.35
C GLY A 99 1.60 -14.59 -14.94
N LEU A 100 0.45 -15.26 -14.74
CA LEU A 100 0.11 -15.93 -13.51
C LEU A 100 1.18 -16.97 -13.15
N PRO A 101 1.43 -17.22 -11.85
CA PRO A 101 2.27 -18.33 -11.41
C PRO A 101 1.82 -19.66 -12.05
N PRO A 102 2.74 -20.54 -12.50
CA PRO A 102 2.37 -21.76 -13.22
C PRO A 102 1.44 -22.69 -12.45
N ASP A 103 1.61 -22.76 -11.12
CA ASP A 103 0.79 -23.50 -10.18
C ASP A 103 -0.65 -22.96 -10.13
N MET A 104 -0.81 -21.64 -10.00
CA MET A 104 -2.14 -21.00 -10.02
C MET A 104 -2.85 -21.16 -11.37
N GLN A 105 -2.09 -21.06 -12.47
CA GLN A 105 -2.64 -21.28 -13.81
C GLN A 105 -3.16 -22.72 -13.95
N GLU A 106 -2.37 -23.70 -13.51
CA GLU A 106 -2.75 -25.11 -13.59
C GLU A 106 -3.96 -25.40 -12.68
N GLU A 107 -4.01 -24.82 -11.47
CA GLU A 107 -5.16 -24.96 -10.57
C GLU A 107 -6.47 -24.46 -11.23
N ILE A 108 -6.44 -23.29 -11.87
CA ILE A 108 -7.59 -22.76 -12.60
C ILE A 108 -8.00 -23.74 -13.70
N VAL A 109 -7.07 -24.16 -14.56
CA VAL A 109 -7.36 -25.10 -15.65
C VAL A 109 -7.97 -26.40 -15.11
N GLN A 110 -7.35 -27.00 -14.08
CA GLN A 110 -7.80 -28.24 -13.48
C GLN A 110 -9.22 -28.13 -12.89
N SER A 111 -9.60 -26.96 -12.35
CA SER A 111 -10.97 -26.74 -11.86
C SER A 111 -12.04 -26.84 -12.96
N TYR A 112 -11.70 -26.55 -14.22
CA TYR A 112 -12.61 -26.75 -15.35
C TYR A 112 -12.53 -28.17 -15.91
N LEU A 113 -11.35 -28.78 -15.96
CA LEU A 113 -11.18 -30.14 -16.49
C LEU A 113 -11.84 -31.21 -15.60
N ARG A 114 -11.84 -30.99 -14.29
CA ARG A 114 -12.38 -31.92 -13.29
C ARG A 114 -13.88 -31.71 -13.03
N ASP A 115 -14.50 -30.70 -13.64
CA ASP A 115 -15.88 -30.33 -13.36
C ASP A 115 -16.85 -31.47 -13.71
N GLY A 116 -17.58 -31.96 -12.71
CA GLY A 116 -18.44 -33.12 -12.80
C GLY A 116 -17.75 -34.47 -12.67
N GLY A 117 -16.45 -34.52 -12.35
CA GLY A 117 -15.66 -35.75 -12.19
C GLY A 117 -15.18 -35.98 -10.75
N ASP A 118 -14.00 -36.57 -10.60
CA ASP A 118 -13.47 -37.02 -9.30
C ASP A 118 -13.12 -35.88 -8.33
N LEU A 119 -13.46 -36.12 -7.06
CA LEU A 119 -13.12 -35.26 -5.93
C LEU A 119 -11.72 -35.58 -5.36
N GLN A 120 -10.97 -34.55 -5.00
CA GLN A 120 -9.68 -34.62 -4.31
C GLN A 120 -9.83 -34.31 -2.82
N ALA A 121 -8.86 -34.77 -2.02
CA ALA A 121 -8.94 -34.70 -0.56
C ALA A 121 -8.87 -33.26 -0.01
N ASP A 122 -8.26 -32.36 -0.74
CA ASP A 122 -8.03 -30.94 -0.43
C ASP A 122 -9.07 -30.00 -1.06
N ASP A 123 -10.02 -30.52 -1.83
CA ASP A 123 -11.07 -29.69 -2.44
C ASP A 123 -11.91 -28.95 -1.38
N PRO A 124 -12.25 -27.67 -1.59
CA PRO A 124 -13.08 -26.87 -0.68
C PRO A 124 -14.48 -27.45 -0.49
N PRO A 125 -15.13 -27.27 0.68
CA PRO A 125 -16.47 -27.80 0.95
C PRO A 125 -17.53 -27.42 -0.09
N GLU A 126 -17.44 -26.22 -0.67
CA GLU A 126 -18.37 -25.70 -1.67
C GLU A 126 -18.33 -26.45 -3.01
N THR A 127 -17.22 -27.12 -3.34
CA THR A 127 -17.08 -27.90 -4.58
C THR A 127 -17.38 -29.38 -4.37
N ARG A 128 -17.64 -29.80 -3.13
CA ARG A 128 -17.91 -31.20 -2.77
C ARG A 128 -19.38 -31.55 -2.96
N TRP A 129 -19.63 -32.36 -3.96
CA TRP A 129 -20.95 -32.88 -4.27
C TRP A 129 -20.95 -34.41 -4.17
N ALA A 130 -22.14 -35.01 -4.15
CA ALA A 130 -22.31 -36.44 -4.14
C ALA A 130 -23.44 -36.86 -5.08
N LYS A 131 -23.17 -37.90 -5.87
CA LYS A 131 -24.16 -38.68 -6.61
C LYS A 131 -24.88 -39.55 -5.57
N VAL A 132 -26.17 -39.29 -5.37
CA VAL A 132 -27.01 -40.04 -4.45
C VAL A 132 -28.04 -40.87 -5.20
N LYS A 133 -28.32 -42.06 -4.69
CA LYS A 133 -29.40 -42.92 -5.16
C LYS A 133 -30.52 -42.96 -4.12
N PHE A 134 -31.74 -42.64 -4.55
CA PHE A 134 -32.90 -42.60 -3.66
C PHE A 134 -33.38 -44.01 -3.32
N LEU A 135 -33.46 -44.33 -2.03
CA LEU A 135 -33.94 -45.62 -1.52
C LEU A 135 -35.46 -45.69 -1.42
N GLN A 136 -36.11 -44.52 -1.36
CA GLN A 136 -37.56 -44.31 -1.30
C GLN A 136 -37.95 -43.02 -2.05
N SER A 137 -39.25 -42.82 -2.27
CA SER A 137 -39.74 -41.58 -2.86
C SER A 137 -39.45 -40.38 -1.96
N TYR A 138 -39.02 -39.27 -2.55
CA TYR A 138 -38.66 -38.05 -1.83
C TYR A 138 -39.12 -36.81 -2.60
N ASP A 139 -39.72 -35.88 -1.88
CA ASP A 139 -40.21 -34.62 -2.41
C ASP A 139 -39.32 -33.49 -1.88
N LEU A 140 -38.55 -32.86 -2.77
CA LEU A 140 -37.64 -31.78 -2.45
C LEU A 140 -38.28 -30.43 -2.75
N GLN A 141 -38.41 -29.58 -1.75
CA GLN A 141 -38.87 -28.20 -1.95
C GLN A 141 -37.75 -27.36 -2.58
N ILE A 142 -37.95 -26.89 -3.81
CA ILE A 142 -36.96 -26.10 -4.57
C ILE A 142 -37.27 -24.59 -4.61
N ASP A 143 -38.54 -24.20 -4.49
CA ASP A 143 -38.97 -22.80 -4.44
C ASP A 143 -39.65 -22.47 -3.10
N ALA A 144 -39.78 -21.20 -2.75
CA ALA A 144 -40.47 -20.82 -1.50
C ALA A 144 -41.98 -21.13 -1.59
N ILE A 145 -42.58 -21.57 -0.48
CA ILE A 145 -44.00 -21.95 -0.43
C ILE A 145 -44.91 -20.74 -0.64
N ALA A 146 -44.54 -19.58 -0.07
CA ALA A 146 -45.26 -18.33 -0.20
C ALA A 146 -44.43 -17.33 -1.03
N PRO A 147 -44.95 -16.83 -2.16
CA PRO A 147 -44.25 -15.80 -2.92
C PRO A 147 -44.28 -14.48 -2.15
N ALA A 148 -43.13 -13.81 -2.05
CA ALA A 148 -43.09 -12.43 -1.61
C ALA A 148 -43.51 -11.51 -2.77
N GLY A 149 -44.15 -10.38 -2.45
CA GLY A 149 -44.46 -9.36 -3.45
C GLY A 149 -43.17 -8.75 -4.00
N VAL A 150 -43.13 -8.45 -5.31
CA VAL A 150 -41.97 -7.87 -6.05
C VAL A 150 -41.39 -6.59 -5.40
N LEU A 151 -42.15 -5.94 -4.51
CA LEU A 151 -41.80 -4.69 -3.83
C LEU A 151 -41.56 -4.86 -2.32
N GLU A 152 -41.78 -6.04 -1.75
CA GLU A 152 -41.82 -6.27 -0.29
C GLU A 152 -40.90 -7.39 0.21
N GLY A 153 -40.26 -8.18 -0.66
CA GLY A 153 -39.37 -9.29 -0.25
C GLY A 153 -38.02 -9.34 -0.95
N ASP A 154 -37.12 -10.12 -0.37
CA ASP A 154 -35.85 -10.50 -1.00
C ASP A 154 -36.09 -11.53 -2.12
N TYR A 155 -35.09 -11.74 -3.00
CA TYR A 155 -35.23 -12.68 -4.11
C TYR A 155 -35.24 -14.15 -3.66
N PHE A 156 -34.62 -14.45 -2.52
CA PHE A 156 -34.45 -15.80 -1.98
C PHE A 156 -34.72 -15.83 -0.48
N ASP A 157 -35.28 -16.94 0.00
CA ASP A 157 -35.48 -17.19 1.43
C ASP A 157 -34.14 -17.46 2.14
N SER A 158 -34.18 -17.54 3.47
CA SER A 158 -32.99 -17.89 4.30
C SER A 158 -32.35 -19.25 3.99
N SER A 159 -33.01 -20.10 3.21
CA SER A 159 -32.53 -21.39 2.74
C SER A 159 -32.08 -21.36 1.27
N GLY A 160 -32.09 -20.19 0.61
CA GLY A 160 -31.69 -20.01 -0.78
C GLY A 160 -32.75 -20.37 -1.82
N ARG A 161 -34.00 -20.61 -1.43
CA ARG A 161 -35.12 -20.92 -2.35
C ARG A 161 -35.73 -19.64 -2.89
N ALA A 162 -36.12 -19.63 -4.16
CA ALA A 162 -36.65 -18.42 -4.79
C ALA A 162 -38.00 -17.99 -4.17
N GLU A 163 -38.07 -16.77 -3.65
CA GLU A 163 -39.32 -16.12 -3.21
C GLU A 163 -39.98 -15.34 -4.36
N ASP A 164 -39.18 -14.77 -5.26
CA ASP A 164 -39.69 -14.11 -6.47
C ASP A 164 -40.18 -15.16 -7.47
N ARG A 165 -41.48 -15.09 -7.77
CA ARG A 165 -42.16 -15.99 -8.70
C ARG A 165 -41.54 -16.02 -10.11
N ARG A 166 -40.83 -14.97 -10.53
CA ARG A 166 -40.12 -14.94 -11.83
C ARG A 166 -38.89 -15.84 -11.86
N LEU A 167 -38.39 -16.21 -10.69
CA LEU A 167 -37.20 -17.06 -10.53
C LEU A 167 -37.57 -18.51 -10.19
N TRP A 168 -38.87 -18.82 -10.09
CA TRP A 168 -39.33 -20.19 -9.81
C TRP A 168 -38.95 -21.14 -10.94
N SER A 169 -38.64 -22.38 -10.55
CA SER A 169 -38.18 -23.43 -11.46
C SER A 169 -39.23 -23.82 -12.51
N SER A 170 -40.52 -23.54 -12.27
CA SER A 170 -41.57 -23.84 -13.24
C SER A 170 -42.56 -22.68 -13.37
N GLU A 171 -42.98 -22.43 -14.61
CA GLU A 171 -44.05 -21.46 -14.91
C GLU A 171 -45.41 -21.91 -14.32
N THR A 172 -45.58 -23.22 -14.10
CA THR A 172 -46.76 -23.84 -13.50
C THR A 172 -46.82 -23.70 -11.98
N GLY A 173 -45.73 -23.28 -11.33
CA GLY A 173 -45.66 -23.13 -9.87
C GLY A 173 -45.51 -24.44 -9.11
N ASP A 174 -45.01 -25.49 -9.75
CA ASP A 174 -44.50 -26.68 -9.06
C ASP A 174 -43.24 -26.29 -8.30
N GLN A 175 -43.38 -26.12 -6.99
CA GLN A 175 -42.32 -25.72 -6.07
C GLN A 175 -41.54 -26.92 -5.50
N VAL A 176 -41.88 -28.14 -5.95
CA VAL A 176 -41.40 -29.41 -5.41
C VAL A 176 -40.89 -30.30 -6.54
N LEU A 177 -39.65 -30.74 -6.43
CA LEU A 177 -39.06 -31.76 -7.28
C LEU A 177 -39.29 -33.15 -6.66
N LYS A 178 -39.86 -34.06 -7.44
CA LYS A 178 -40.25 -35.40 -6.96
C LYS A 178 -39.29 -36.47 -7.46
N PHE A 179 -38.69 -37.19 -6.53
CA PHE A 179 -37.81 -38.33 -6.78
C PHE A 179 -38.53 -39.64 -6.46
N LYS A 180 -38.32 -40.64 -7.31
CA LYS A 180 -38.76 -42.01 -7.09
C LYS A 180 -37.63 -42.84 -6.50
N LYS A 181 -38.00 -44.00 -5.97
CA LYS A 181 -37.02 -45.02 -5.61
C LYS A 181 -36.19 -45.39 -6.84
N ASP A 182 -34.90 -45.57 -6.61
CA ASP A 182 -33.85 -45.85 -7.60
C ASP A 182 -33.50 -44.67 -8.52
N ASP A 183 -34.14 -43.50 -8.38
CA ASP A 183 -33.69 -42.28 -9.06
C ASP A 183 -32.32 -41.83 -8.54
N ILE A 184 -31.59 -41.12 -9.39
CA ILE A 184 -30.28 -40.55 -9.08
C ILE A 184 -30.42 -39.03 -9.02
N GLY A 185 -29.80 -38.43 -8.01
CA GLY A 185 -29.64 -36.99 -7.91
C GLY A 185 -28.21 -36.61 -7.54
N PHE A 186 -27.88 -35.35 -7.75
CA PHE A 186 -26.60 -34.78 -7.33
C PHE A 186 -26.87 -33.66 -6.34
N PHE A 187 -26.22 -33.74 -5.18
CA PHE A 187 -26.43 -32.80 -4.08
C PHE A 187 -25.09 -32.35 -3.50
N PRO A 188 -25.01 -31.13 -2.93
CA PRO A 188 -23.91 -30.74 -2.08
C PRO A 188 -23.70 -31.78 -0.97
N GLU A 189 -22.45 -32.07 -0.63
CA GLU A 189 -22.08 -33.14 0.32
C GLU A 189 -22.83 -33.04 1.65
N ILE A 190 -23.04 -31.82 2.16
CA ILE A 190 -23.79 -31.57 3.40
C ILE A 190 -25.24 -32.04 3.30
N GLU A 191 -25.93 -31.73 2.19
CA GLU A 191 -27.32 -32.14 1.99
C GLU A 191 -27.42 -33.64 1.66
N ALA A 192 -26.47 -34.18 0.90
CA ALA A 192 -26.39 -35.61 0.63
C ALA A 192 -26.29 -36.43 1.93
N ASN A 193 -25.42 -36.03 2.85
CA ASN A 193 -25.27 -36.70 4.15
C ASN A 193 -26.55 -36.65 4.99
N LYS A 194 -27.28 -35.51 4.98
CA LYS A 194 -28.59 -35.44 5.64
C LYS A 194 -29.60 -36.43 5.06
N LEU A 195 -29.63 -36.62 3.74
CA LEU A 195 -30.50 -37.59 3.09
C LEU A 195 -30.13 -39.04 3.47
N VAL A 196 -28.83 -39.34 3.61
CA VAL A 196 -28.35 -40.64 4.09
C VAL A 196 -28.72 -40.88 5.54
N ASP A 197 -28.49 -39.92 6.43
CA ASP A 197 -28.81 -40.02 7.85
C ASP A 197 -30.30 -40.24 8.10
N GLN A 198 -31.16 -39.71 7.23
CA GLN A 198 -32.61 -39.90 7.26
C GLN A 198 -33.07 -41.22 6.61
N GLY A 199 -32.15 -42.03 6.06
CA GLY A 199 -32.47 -43.27 5.35
C GLY A 199 -33.22 -43.06 4.03
N ILE A 200 -33.15 -41.86 3.46
CA ILE A 200 -33.84 -41.49 2.21
C ILE A 200 -33.02 -41.89 0.98
N ALA A 201 -31.70 -41.72 1.04
CA ALA A 201 -30.79 -42.00 -0.06
C ALA A 201 -29.50 -42.70 0.41
N SER A 202 -28.73 -43.24 -0.53
CA SER A 202 -27.35 -43.70 -0.33
C SER A 202 -26.41 -42.92 -1.25
N ILE A 203 -25.19 -42.63 -0.78
CA ILE A 203 -24.14 -42.02 -1.63
C ILE A 203 -23.53 -43.11 -2.50
N GLU A 204 -23.56 -42.92 -3.81
CA GLU A 204 -22.94 -43.81 -4.80
C GLU A 204 -21.50 -43.37 -5.08
N ALA A 205 -21.27 -42.07 -5.28
CA ALA A 205 -19.95 -41.52 -5.57
C ALA A 205 -19.83 -40.04 -5.14
N PRO A 206 -18.66 -39.60 -4.63
CA PRO A 206 -18.34 -38.19 -4.51
C PRO A 206 -18.06 -37.58 -5.90
N VAL A 207 -18.43 -36.31 -6.09
CA VAL A 207 -18.28 -35.59 -7.36
C VAL A 207 -17.73 -34.19 -7.08
N PHE A 208 -16.76 -33.75 -7.87
CA PHE A 208 -16.30 -32.38 -7.88
C PHE A 208 -17.21 -31.54 -8.77
N SER A 209 -17.80 -30.47 -8.22
CA SER A 209 -18.56 -29.48 -9.00
C SER A 209 -17.96 -28.11 -8.76
N ARG A 210 -17.45 -27.46 -9.82
CA ARG A 210 -16.87 -26.13 -9.68
C ARG A 210 -17.96 -25.11 -9.33
N THR A 211 -17.58 -24.04 -8.63
CA THR A 211 -18.49 -22.90 -8.47
C THR A 211 -18.63 -22.15 -9.79
N LEU A 212 -19.86 -21.89 -10.23
CA LEU A 212 -20.12 -21.05 -11.39
C LEU A 212 -19.72 -19.60 -11.09
N ARG A 213 -19.10 -18.97 -12.07
CA ARG A 213 -18.57 -17.61 -11.94
C ARG A 213 -19.54 -16.58 -12.52
N ASP A 214 -19.82 -15.54 -11.75
CA ASP A 214 -20.46 -14.33 -12.27
C ASP A 214 -19.38 -13.42 -12.87
N TYR A 215 -19.13 -13.57 -14.17
CA TYR A 215 -18.14 -12.76 -14.89
C TYR A 215 -18.44 -11.26 -14.80
N ALA A 216 -19.71 -10.85 -14.85
CA ALA A 216 -20.07 -9.43 -14.77
C ALA A 216 -19.64 -8.83 -13.43
N TYR A 217 -20.00 -9.51 -12.34
CA TYR A 217 -19.60 -9.10 -10.99
C TYR A 217 -18.08 -9.12 -10.82
N MET A 218 -17.40 -10.18 -11.26
CA MET A 218 -15.95 -10.29 -11.12
C MET A 218 -15.20 -9.19 -11.86
N PHE A 219 -15.57 -8.89 -13.12
CA PHE A 219 -14.93 -7.82 -13.89
C PHE A 219 -15.22 -6.44 -13.27
N TRP A 220 -16.46 -6.20 -12.83
CA TRP A 220 -16.80 -4.95 -12.15
C TRP A 220 -16.01 -4.76 -10.84
N LYS A 221 -15.93 -5.80 -10.02
CA LYS A 221 -15.17 -5.78 -8.76
C LYS A 221 -13.66 -5.61 -8.99
N ALA A 222 -13.10 -6.28 -9.99
CA ALA A 222 -11.70 -6.12 -10.35
C ALA A 222 -11.40 -4.67 -10.77
N GLU A 223 -12.32 -4.05 -11.51
CA GLU A 223 -12.21 -2.66 -11.93
C GLU A 223 -12.33 -1.67 -10.77
N GLU A 224 -13.26 -1.88 -9.84
CA GLU A 224 -13.38 -1.10 -8.61
C GLU A 224 -12.07 -1.15 -7.80
N GLN A 225 -11.55 -2.36 -7.56
CA GLN A 225 -10.28 -2.55 -6.87
C GLN A 225 -9.12 -1.84 -7.56
N ARG A 226 -9.09 -1.87 -8.89
CA ARG A 226 -8.07 -1.18 -9.69
C ARG A 226 -8.15 0.34 -9.49
N ILE A 227 -9.35 0.92 -9.53
CA ILE A 227 -9.57 2.36 -9.31
C ILE A 227 -9.10 2.77 -7.92
N ASP A 228 -9.43 1.97 -6.90
CA ASP A 228 -9.02 2.25 -5.52
C ASP A 228 -7.50 2.15 -5.33
N LEU A 229 -6.86 1.14 -5.92
CA LEU A 229 -5.40 1.02 -5.92
C LEU A 229 -4.73 2.21 -6.62
N GLN A 230 -5.27 2.69 -7.74
CA GLN A 230 -4.74 3.88 -8.42
C GLN A 230 -4.87 5.15 -7.57
N ARG A 231 -5.99 5.32 -6.86
CA ARG A 231 -6.14 6.43 -5.91
C ARG A 231 -5.13 6.35 -4.78
N ALA A 232 -4.90 5.15 -4.23
CA ALA A 232 -3.90 4.92 -3.20
C ALA A 232 -2.49 5.26 -3.71
N ILE A 233 -2.10 4.80 -4.91
CA ILE A 233 -0.81 5.13 -5.53
C ILE A 233 -0.66 6.65 -5.66
N TYR A 234 -1.66 7.35 -6.19
CA TYR A 234 -1.62 8.81 -6.33
C TYR A 234 -1.40 9.54 -5.00
N LEU A 235 -2.07 9.10 -3.93
CA LEU A 235 -1.91 9.69 -2.60
C LEU A 235 -0.50 9.46 -2.04
N VAL A 236 0.02 8.25 -2.17
CA VAL A 236 1.37 7.90 -1.73
C VAL A 236 2.42 8.69 -2.52
N ASP A 237 2.28 8.81 -3.84
CA ASP A 237 3.20 9.61 -4.66
C ASP A 237 3.22 11.08 -4.23
N ARG A 238 2.05 11.65 -3.90
CA ARG A 238 1.95 13.01 -3.37
C ARG A 238 2.64 13.16 -2.02
N GLU A 239 2.49 12.18 -1.13
CA GLU A 239 3.16 12.16 0.18
C GLU A 239 4.68 12.04 0.02
N ILE A 240 5.16 11.17 -0.87
CA ILE A 240 6.59 11.04 -1.21
C ILE A 240 7.14 12.39 -1.68
N ALA A 241 6.45 13.08 -2.59
CA ALA A 241 6.88 14.39 -3.07
C ALA A 241 6.96 15.42 -1.94
N SER A 242 5.96 15.46 -1.04
CA SER A 242 5.97 16.36 0.13
C SER A 242 7.11 16.05 1.10
N MET A 243 7.39 14.76 1.34
CA MET A 243 8.50 14.34 2.19
C MET A 243 9.85 14.73 1.59
N GLN A 244 10.02 14.60 0.26
CA GLN A 244 11.24 15.02 -0.42
C GLN A 244 11.51 16.53 -0.26
N VAL A 245 10.47 17.37 -0.34
CA VAL A 245 10.59 18.81 -0.08
C VAL A 245 11.03 19.06 1.37
N THR A 246 10.39 18.39 2.34
CA THR A 246 10.74 18.52 3.77
C THR A 246 12.17 18.10 4.06
N ILE A 247 12.66 17.03 3.40
CA ILE A 247 14.04 16.57 3.51
C ILE A 247 15.01 17.63 2.97
N ALA A 248 14.70 18.26 1.83
CA ALA A 248 15.53 19.32 1.27
C ALA A 248 15.63 20.53 2.21
N ASP A 249 14.50 20.99 2.76
CA ASP A 249 14.46 22.11 3.72
C ASP A 249 15.25 21.80 5.01
N ALA A 250 15.16 20.55 5.49
CA ALA A 250 15.92 20.09 6.64
C ALA A 250 17.43 20.08 6.37
N GLN A 251 17.85 19.62 5.19
CA GLN A 251 19.27 19.65 4.77
C GLN A 251 19.80 21.07 4.65
N GLU A 252 19.01 22.00 4.12
CA GLU A 252 19.39 23.42 4.08
C GLU A 252 19.56 24.00 5.49
N THR A 253 18.65 23.64 6.40
CA THR A 253 18.72 24.07 7.80
C THR A 253 19.95 23.51 8.51
N ILE A 254 20.27 22.23 8.32
CA ILE A 254 21.48 21.59 8.86
C ILE A 254 22.72 22.34 8.37
N THR A 255 22.83 22.56 7.06
CA THR A 255 23.96 23.26 6.44
C THR A 255 24.14 24.67 7.01
N LYS A 256 23.05 25.42 7.21
CA LYS A 256 23.07 26.75 7.84
C LYS A 256 23.58 26.68 9.27
N ARG A 257 23.09 25.72 10.06
CA ARG A 257 23.48 25.54 11.48
C ARG A 257 24.94 25.13 11.63
N GLU A 258 25.44 24.25 10.77
CA GLU A 258 26.86 23.88 10.74
C GLU A 258 27.73 25.11 10.47
N GLY A 259 27.36 25.95 9.49
CA GLY A 259 28.06 27.20 9.22
C GLY A 259 27.99 28.24 10.35
N GLU A 260 26.90 28.28 11.12
CA GLU A 260 26.81 29.12 12.33
C GLU A 260 27.74 28.60 13.44
N VAL A 261 27.78 27.29 13.66
CA VAL A 261 28.65 26.64 14.64
C VAL A 261 30.12 26.96 14.33
N ASP A 262 30.54 26.86 13.07
CA ASP A 262 31.91 27.17 12.65
C ASP A 262 32.28 28.64 12.92
N LYS A 263 31.35 29.57 12.65
CA LYS A 263 31.56 31.01 12.95
C LYS A 263 31.70 31.26 14.45
N LEU A 264 30.81 30.68 15.25
CA LEU A 264 30.85 30.81 16.71
C LEU A 264 32.12 30.21 17.29
N ALA A 265 32.60 29.08 16.76
CA ALA A 265 33.88 28.49 17.16
C ALA A 265 35.06 29.43 16.83
N SER A 266 35.07 30.05 15.65
CA SER A 266 36.08 31.04 15.29
C SER A 266 36.05 32.28 16.19
N ASP A 267 34.86 32.80 16.49
CA ASP A 267 34.72 33.98 17.34
C ASP A 267 35.09 33.68 18.80
N LEU A 268 34.76 32.49 19.31
CA LEU A 268 35.23 32.04 20.62
C LEU A 268 36.77 32.05 20.69
N GLN A 269 37.45 31.52 19.68
CA GLN A 269 38.90 31.50 19.63
C GLN A 269 39.49 32.93 19.65
N LYS A 270 38.88 33.89 18.94
CA LYS A 270 39.31 35.30 18.97
C LYS A 270 39.14 35.91 20.36
N PHE A 271 38.00 35.68 21.00
CA PHE A 271 37.76 36.17 22.36
C PHE A 271 38.73 35.58 23.38
N GLU A 272 39.13 34.32 23.22
CA GLU A 272 40.16 33.72 24.06
C GLU A 272 41.53 34.40 23.89
N VAL A 273 41.91 34.72 22.65
CA VAL A 273 43.15 35.47 22.36
C VAL A 273 43.09 36.88 22.95
N GLU A 274 42.00 37.63 22.71
CA GLU A 274 41.82 38.98 23.25
C GLU A 274 41.85 38.99 24.79
N ARG A 275 41.21 38.01 25.43
CA ARG A 275 41.24 37.84 26.89
C ARG A 275 42.67 37.64 27.37
N ASP A 276 43.45 36.80 26.71
CA ASP A 276 44.83 36.50 27.10
C ASP A 276 45.74 37.73 26.89
N GLU A 277 45.55 38.49 25.82
CA GLU A 277 46.22 39.78 25.59
C GLU A 277 45.87 40.83 26.66
N MET A 278 44.59 40.98 27.00
CA MET A 278 44.16 41.90 28.06
C MET A 278 44.76 41.52 29.41
N LYS A 279 44.85 40.22 29.71
CA LYS A 279 45.49 39.72 30.92
C LYS A 279 46.98 40.06 30.95
N ASN A 280 47.69 39.84 29.85
CA ASN A 280 49.11 40.22 29.73
C ASN A 280 49.30 41.72 29.92
N TYR A 281 48.45 42.54 29.29
CA TYR A 281 48.51 44.00 29.44
C TYR A 281 48.23 44.45 30.89
N HIS A 282 47.25 43.83 31.54
CA HIS A 282 46.97 44.05 32.96
C HIS A 282 48.18 43.72 33.84
N ASP A 283 48.81 42.57 33.63
CA ASP A 283 49.98 42.13 34.41
C ASP A 283 51.16 43.10 34.24
N VAL A 284 51.39 43.59 33.00
CA VAL A 284 52.40 44.61 32.70
C VAL A 284 52.10 45.92 33.44
N LEU A 285 50.85 46.39 33.41
CA LEU A 285 50.44 47.61 34.14
C LEU A 285 50.65 47.47 35.64
N VAL A 286 50.27 46.32 36.22
CA VAL A 286 50.48 46.03 37.64
C VAL A 286 51.98 46.03 37.99
N ALA A 287 52.83 45.46 37.13
CA ALA A 287 54.28 45.48 37.33
C ALA A 287 54.85 46.91 37.24
N HIS A 288 54.42 47.71 36.27
CA HIS A 288 54.79 49.12 36.14
C HIS A 288 54.38 49.93 37.36
N TRP A 289 53.16 49.74 37.87
CA TRP A 289 52.67 50.40 39.07
C TRP A 289 53.52 50.06 40.29
N LYS A 290 53.83 48.77 40.52
CA LYS A 290 54.71 48.32 41.62
C LYS A 290 56.11 48.92 41.52
N SER A 291 56.69 48.96 40.31
CA SER A 291 58.00 49.56 40.07
C SER A 291 57.99 51.08 40.32
N PHE A 292 56.94 51.78 39.87
CA PHE A 292 56.77 53.21 40.12
C PHE A 292 56.65 53.49 41.62
N GLN A 293 55.82 52.75 42.34
CA GLN A 293 55.67 52.87 43.79
C GLN A 293 57.02 52.63 44.52
N GLY A 294 57.79 51.62 44.10
CA GLY A 294 59.13 51.37 44.63
C GLY A 294 60.10 52.54 44.40
N ARG A 295 60.12 53.11 43.18
CA ARG A 295 60.93 54.29 42.87
C ARG A 295 60.51 55.53 43.65
N ALA A 296 59.21 55.76 43.80
CA ALA A 296 58.67 56.87 44.58
C ALA A 296 59.08 56.76 46.06
N ASN A 297 58.96 55.57 46.66
CA ASN A 297 59.39 55.31 48.03
C ASN A 297 60.90 55.52 48.21
N LYS A 298 61.72 55.04 47.26
CA LYS A 298 63.17 55.25 47.30
C LYS A 298 63.53 56.73 47.22
N ALA A 299 62.94 57.46 46.27
CA ALA A 299 63.16 58.90 46.14
C ALA A 299 62.76 59.67 47.41
N PHE A 300 61.67 59.26 48.05
CA PHE A 300 61.27 59.83 49.34
C PHE A 300 62.29 59.56 50.45
N GLN A 301 62.82 58.34 50.55
CA GLN A 301 63.86 58.00 51.52
C GLN A 301 65.18 58.75 51.24
N ASP A 302 65.59 58.84 49.98
CA ASP A 302 66.80 59.55 49.57
C ASP A 302 66.70 61.04 49.93
N ASN A 303 65.53 61.66 49.69
CA ASN A 303 65.26 63.04 50.11
C ASN A 303 65.36 63.23 51.63
N LEU A 304 64.81 62.30 52.42
CA LEU A 304 64.90 62.35 53.89
C LEU A 304 66.35 62.28 54.37
N VAL A 305 67.17 61.43 53.76
CA VAL A 305 68.61 61.32 54.09
C VAL A 305 69.34 62.62 53.73
N LEU A 306 69.05 63.19 52.56
CA LEU A 306 69.65 64.47 52.15
C LEU A 306 69.24 65.61 53.09
N GLU A 307 67.99 65.65 53.55
CA GLU A 307 67.54 66.62 54.57
C GLU A 307 68.35 66.47 55.87
N GLN A 308 68.52 65.26 56.37
CA GLN A 308 69.34 64.99 57.56
C GLN A 308 70.79 65.42 57.37
N GLN A 309 71.39 65.13 56.20
CA GLN A 309 72.75 65.55 55.88
C GLN A 309 72.89 67.07 55.79
N LEU A 310 71.89 67.77 55.24
CA LEU A 310 71.85 69.23 55.20
C LEU A 310 71.74 69.83 56.60
N GLU A 311 70.91 69.25 57.47
CA GLU A 311 70.82 69.65 58.87
C GLU A 311 72.16 69.46 59.60
N GLU A 312 72.82 68.32 59.41
CA GLU A 312 74.12 68.04 60.03
C GLU A 312 75.22 68.95 59.50
N ALA A 313 75.29 69.17 58.18
CA ALA A 313 76.22 70.12 57.57
C ALA A 313 75.97 71.55 58.06
N SER A 314 74.71 71.98 58.18
CA SER A 314 74.34 73.29 58.75
C SER A 314 74.77 73.43 60.20
N ARG A 315 74.59 72.37 61.01
CA ARG A 315 75.08 72.33 62.40
C ARG A 315 76.60 72.42 62.46
N GLN A 316 77.33 71.63 61.66
CA GLN A 316 78.80 71.68 61.60
C GLN A 316 79.30 73.06 61.15
N LEU A 317 78.65 73.68 60.16
CA LEU A 317 79.01 75.02 59.70
C LEU A 317 78.80 76.04 60.82
N THR A 318 77.67 75.94 61.54
CA THR A 318 77.36 76.77 62.70
C THR A 318 78.40 76.61 63.80
N GLU A 319 78.81 75.37 64.10
CA GLU A 319 79.87 75.07 65.08
C GLU A 319 81.23 75.60 64.64
N GLN A 320 81.61 75.50 63.35
CA GLN A 320 82.84 76.06 62.82
C GLN A 320 82.84 77.60 62.87
N ILE A 321 81.71 78.23 62.52
CA ILE A 321 81.53 79.68 62.66
C ILE A 321 81.73 80.07 64.12
N ASN A 322 81.03 79.41 65.05
CA ASN A 322 81.16 79.66 66.49
C ASN A 322 82.60 79.46 66.99
N ARG A 323 83.31 78.42 66.53
CA ARG A 323 84.75 78.21 66.85
C ARG A 323 85.62 79.36 66.34
N ARG A 324 85.49 79.74 65.07
CA ARG A 324 86.25 80.86 64.50
C ARG A 324 85.94 82.18 65.21
N THR A 325 84.68 82.42 65.56
CA THR A 325 84.29 83.59 66.35
C THR A 325 84.94 83.54 67.73
N SER A 326 84.99 82.39 68.40
CA SER A 326 85.66 82.25 69.69
C SER A 326 87.18 82.44 69.63
N GLU A 327 87.86 81.91 68.61
CA GLU A 327 89.31 82.09 68.39
C GLU A 327 89.69 83.57 68.13
N VAL A 328 88.84 84.29 67.39
CA VAL A 328 89.00 85.73 67.14
C VAL A 328 88.76 86.55 68.42
N THR A 329 87.91 86.08 69.33
CA THR A 329 87.62 86.78 70.60
C THR A 329 88.70 86.53 71.67
N SER A 330 89.47 85.43 71.56
CA SER A 330 90.60 85.12 72.46
C SER A 330 91.95 85.75 72.06
N THR A 331 91.97 86.60 71.03
CA THR A 331 93.18 87.32 70.56
C THR A 331 93.08 88.85 70.74
N GLN A 332 92.26 89.29 71.70
CA GLN A 332 92.33 90.63 72.32
C GLN A 332 92.94 90.50 73.70
#